data_AF-A0A972BIL2-F1
#
_entry.id   AF-A0A972BIL2-F1
#
_cell.length_a   1.000
_cell.length_b   1.000
_cell.length_c   1.000
_cell.angle_alpha   90.00
_cell.angle_beta   90.00
_cell.angle_gamma   90.00
#
_symmetry.space_group_name_H-M   'P 1'
#
loop_
_entity.id
_entity.type
_entity.pdbx_description
1 polymer ?
#
loop_
_entity_poly.entity_id
_entity_poly.type
_entity_poly.pdbx_seq_one_letter_code
_entity_poly.pdbx_strand_id
1 'polypeptide(L)' 'IVQRRSKRGRPFYGCENYPRCKFVSWKRPVKDTCPRCHSLLVVEKKDILACSNPDCDYRAMNTNA' A
#
# COMPACT_ATOMS: atom_id res chain seq x y z
N ILE A 1 4.93 -2.42 8.65
CA ILE A 1 4.67 -3.09 7.34
C ILE A 1 6.00 -3.62 6.85
N VAL A 2 6.07 -4.89 6.46
CA VAL A 2 7.28 -5.59 6.06
C VAL A 2 7.19 -5.94 4.60
N GLN A 3 8.26 -5.64 3.86
CA GLN A 3 8.42 -6.15 2.51
C GLN A 3 8.88 -7.61 2.59
N ARG A 4 8.05 -8.53 2.11
CA ARG A 4 8.36 -9.96 2.00
C ARG A 4 8.34 -10.36 0.53
N ARG A 5 9.06 -11.42 0.18
CA ARG A 5 8.99 -12.01 -1.16
C ARG A 5 8.13 -13.26 -1.11
N SER A 6 7.19 -13.36 -2.05
CA SER A 6 6.39 -14.58 -2.21
C SER A 6 7.27 -15.73 -2.71
N LYS A 7 6.81 -16.98 -2.55
CA LYS A 7 7.50 -18.19 -3.06
C LYS A 7 7.74 -18.15 -4.58
N ARG A 8 6.98 -17.32 -5.33
CA ARG A 8 7.15 -17.06 -6.77
C ARG A 8 8.00 -15.82 -7.09
N GLY A 9 8.72 -15.26 -6.12
CA GLY A 9 9.65 -14.13 -6.33
C GLY A 9 9.00 -12.75 -6.42
N ARG A 10 7.67 -12.64 -6.46
CA ARG A 10 6.98 -11.33 -6.46
C ARG A 10 7.07 -10.68 -5.07
N PRO A 11 7.54 -9.43 -4.96
CA PRO A 11 7.53 -8.69 -3.69
C PRO A 11 6.09 -8.39 -3.29
N PHE A 12 5.80 -8.54 -2.00
CA PHE A 12 4.54 -8.13 -1.38
C PHE A 12 4.83 -7.40 -0.08
N TYR A 13 4.00 -6.43 0.25
CA TYR A 13 4.07 -5.65 1.47
C TYR A 13 2.99 -6.18 2.40
N GLY A 14 3.43 -6.91 3.42
CA GLY A 14 2.56 -7.55 4.39
C GLY A 14 2.76 -6.96 5.78
N CYS A 15 1.82 -7.19 6.67
CA CYS A 15 2.03 -6.87 8.08
C CYS A 15 3.02 -7.85 8.73
N GLU A 16 3.83 -7.40 9.68
CA GLU A 16 4.78 -8.27 10.40
C GLU A 16 4.08 -9.20 11.38
N ASN A 17 3.01 -8.70 11.99
CA ASN A 17 2.31 -9.31 13.12
C ASN A 17 1.26 -10.33 12.67
N TYR A 18 1.69 -11.43 12.04
CA TYR A 18 0.84 -12.60 11.91
C TYR A 18 0.66 -13.27 13.29
N PRO A 19 -0.56 -13.68 13.73
CA PRO A 19 -1.84 -13.74 13.01
C PRO A 19 -2.72 -12.48 13.14
N ARG A 20 -2.30 -11.46 13.89
CA ARG A 20 -3.10 -10.25 14.17
C ARG A 20 -3.37 -9.37 12.94
N CYS A 21 -2.61 -9.52 11.87
CA CYS A 21 -2.67 -8.61 10.74
C CYS A 21 -2.46 -9.36 9.41
N LYS A 22 -3.58 -9.54 8.66
CA LYS A 22 -3.62 -10.26 7.37
C LYS A 22 -3.50 -9.34 6.15
N PHE A 23 -3.08 -8.10 6.34
CA PHE A 23 -2.92 -7.15 5.25
C PHE A 23 -1.77 -7.57 4.33
N VAL A 24 -2.06 -7.70 3.03
CA VAL A 24 -1.11 -8.05 1.97
C VAL A 24 -1.39 -7.14 0.78
N SER A 25 -0.40 -6.34 0.38
CA SER A 25 -0.46 -5.50 -0.82
C SER A 25 0.67 -5.85 -1.79
N TRP A 26 0.34 -5.92 -3.08
CA TRP A 26 1.32 -6.09 -4.16
C TRP A 26 1.91 -4.76 -4.63
N LYS A 27 1.16 -3.67 -4.45
CA LYS A 27 1.61 -2.32 -4.78
C LYS A 27 2.45 -1.77 -3.62
N ARG A 28 3.47 -0.98 -3.93
CA ARG A 28 4.32 -0.35 -2.93
C ARG A 28 3.48 0.64 -2.10
N PRO A 29 3.27 0.39 -0.79
CA PRO A 29 2.64 1.37 0.08
C PRO A 29 3.60 2.53 0.29
N VAL A 30 3.06 3.74 0.36
CA VAL A 30 3.79 4.91 0.81
C VAL A 30 3.62 5.09 2.32
N LYS A 31 4.43 5.98 2.91
CA LYS A 31 4.28 6.33 4.33
C LYS A 31 2.99 7.10 4.59
N ASP A 32 2.48 7.79 3.58
CA ASP A 32 1.24 8.54 3.68
C ASP A 32 0.01 7.62 3.74
N THR A 33 -0.95 8.04 4.54
CA THR A 33 -2.24 7.36 4.69
C THR A 33 -3.33 8.20 4.05
N CYS A 34 -4.39 7.53 3.60
CA CYS A 34 -5.52 8.17 2.98
C CYS A 34 -6.25 9.03 4.02
N PRO A 35 -6.44 10.34 3.80
CA PRO A 35 -7.14 11.21 4.74
C PRO A 35 -8.65 10.92 4.82
N ARG A 36 -9.22 10.18 3.85
CA ARG A 36 -10.66 9.82 3.87
C ARG A 36 -10.96 8.59 4.73
N CYS A 37 -10.12 7.56 4.63
CA CYS A 37 -10.42 6.25 5.24
C CYS A 37 -9.26 5.68 6.07
N HIS A 38 -8.19 6.47 6.28
CA HIS A 38 -6.98 6.11 7.04
C HIS A 38 -6.29 4.83 6.57
N SER A 39 -6.65 4.33 5.39
CA SER A 39 -6.01 3.19 4.76
C SER A 39 -4.69 3.60 4.12
N LEU A 40 -3.84 2.64 3.81
CA LEU A 40 -2.54 2.93 3.21
C LEU A 40 -2.70 3.48 1.80
N LEU A 41 -1.92 4.49 1.44
CA LEU A 41 -1.78 4.88 0.04
C LEU A 41 -0.76 3.95 -0.63
N VAL A 42 -1.04 3.58 -1.87
CA VAL A 42 -0.19 2.73 -2.70
C VAL A 42 0.15 3.45 -3.99
N VAL A 43 1.36 3.25 -4.49
CA VAL A 43 1.79 3.79 -5.79
C VAL A 43 1.03 3.07 -6.89
N GLU A 44 0.14 3.78 -7.58
CA GLU A 44 -0.62 3.29 -8.73
C GLU A 44 0.11 3.56 -10.04
N LYS A 45 0.66 4.77 -10.18
CA LYS A 45 1.58 5.16 -11.26
C LYS A 45 2.78 5.90 -10.66
N LYS A 46 3.81 6.15 -11.48
CA LYS A 46 5.05 6.84 -11.05
C LYS A 46 4.77 8.08 -10.19
N ASP A 47 3.78 8.88 -10.61
CA ASP A 47 3.41 10.15 -9.99
C ASP A 47 2.00 10.13 -9.35
N ILE A 48 1.36 8.96 -9.23
CA ILE A 48 -0.01 8.84 -8.71
C ILE A 48 -0.06 7.80 -7.58
N LEU A 49 -0.53 8.26 -6.42
CA LEU A 49 -0.90 7.47 -5.27
C LEU A 49 -2.40 7.20 -5.30
N ALA A 50 -2.80 5.96 -5.05
CA ALA A 50 -4.20 5.58 -4.89
C ALA A 50 -4.41 4.94 -3.52
N CYS A 51 -5.61 5.05 -2.98
CA CYS A 51 -5.96 4.34 -1.75
C CYS A 51 -5.90 2.83 -1.95
N SER A 52 -5.37 2.10 -0.96
CA SER A 52 -5.37 0.63 -0.96
C SER A 52 -6.75 0.04 -0.70
N ASN A 53 -7.69 0.84 -0.20
CA ASN A 53 -9.04 0.40 0.10
C ASN A 53 -9.89 0.49 -1.18
N PRO A 54 -10.44 -0.63 -1.70
CA PRO A 54 -11.29 -0.62 -2.90
C PRO A 54 -12.58 0.19 -2.72
N ASP A 55 -13.05 0.37 -1.48
CA ASP A 55 -14.22 1.19 -1.17
C ASP A 55 -13.89 2.70 -1.08
N CYS A 56 -12.62 3.07 -1.35
CA CYS A 56 -12.15 4.45 -1.30
C CYS A 56 -11.53 4.86 -2.64
N ASP A 57 -12.12 5.88 -3.24
CA ASP A 57 -11.76 6.49 -4.53
C ASP A 57 -10.64 7.53 -4.44
N TYR A 58 -10.02 7.71 -3.27
CA TYR A 58 -9.02 8.74 -3.04
C TYR A 58 -7.73 8.50 -3.83
N ARG A 59 -7.27 9.55 -4.52
CA ARG A 59 -6.01 9.60 -5.27
C ARG A 59 -5.24 10.88 -4.96
N ALA A 60 -3.93 10.79 -4.85
CA ALA A 60 -3.02 11.91 -4.63
C ALA A 60 -1.85 11.85 -5.61
N MET A 61 -1.14 12.96 -5.82
CA MET A 61 0.09 12.97 -6.61
C MET A 61 1.28 12.54 -5.75
N ASN A 62 2.14 11.67 -6.28
CA ASN A 62 3.39 11.26 -5.65
C ASN A 62 4.45 12.33 -5.88
N THR A 63 4.30 13.50 -5.26
CA THR A 63 5.29 14.59 -5.32
C THR A 63 6.51 14.23 -4.48
N ASN A 64 7.43 13.45 -5.06
CA ASN A 64 8.84 13.55 -4.68
C ASN A 64 9.42 14.70 -5.50
N ALA A 65 9.28 15.92 -4.97
CA ALA A 65 10.07 17.07 -5.40
C ALA A 65 11.42 17.06 -4.66
#